data_AF-A0A941ZES8-F1
#
_entry.id   AF-A0A941ZES8-F1
#
_cell.length_a   1.000
_cell.length_b   1.000
_cell.length_c   1.000
_cell.angle_alpha   90.00
_cell.angle_beta   90.00
_cell.angle_gamma   90.00
#
_symmetry.space_group_name_H-M   'P 1'
#
loop_
_entity.id
_entity.type
_entity.pdbx_description
1 polymer ?
#
loop_
_entity_poly.entity_id
_entity_poly.type
_entity_poly.pdbx_seq_one_letter_code
_entity_poly.pdbx_strand_id
1 'polypeptide(L)' 'MIMENDKRYAGRRVLITGGLGMIGSTIARKLVIRGADVTIMDSCVEPWSTSATYGTRNQ' A
#
# COMPACT_ATOMS: atom_id res chain seq x y z
N MET A 1 -5.18 2.74 -22.44
CA MET A 1 -6.40 3.58 -22.41
C MET A 1 -6.47 4.21 -21.04
N ILE A 2 -6.28 5.53 -20.93
CA ILE A 2 -6.32 6.25 -19.64
C ILE A 2 -7.76 6.73 -19.47
N MET A 3 -8.39 6.41 -18.33
CA MET A 3 -9.81 6.68 -18.08
C MET A 3 -9.97 8.07 -17.46
N GLU A 4 -11.09 8.76 -17.73
CA GLU A 4 -11.39 10.14 -17.26
C GLU A 4 -11.17 10.34 -15.75
N ASN A 5 -11.35 9.30 -14.93
CA ASN A 5 -11.20 9.34 -13.48
C ASN A 5 -9.73 9.44 -12.99
N ASP A 6 -8.75 9.22 -13.88
CA ASP A 6 -7.32 9.27 -13.53
C ASP A 6 -6.83 10.71 -13.25
N LYS A 7 -7.51 11.73 -13.81
CA LYS A 7 -7.22 13.15 -13.54
C LYS A 7 -7.51 13.56 -12.09
N ARG A 8 -8.27 12.76 -11.33
CA ARG A 8 -8.61 13.09 -9.94
C ARG A 8 -7.40 13.01 -9.01
N TYR A 9 -6.29 12.36 -9.38
CA TYR A 9 -5.14 12.25 -8.49
C TYR A 9 -3.86 12.87 -9.07
N ALA A 10 -3.88 13.25 -10.35
CA ALA A 10 -2.77 13.91 -11.01
C ALA A 10 -2.30 15.17 -10.25
N GLY A 11 -1.01 15.22 -9.90
CA GLY A 11 -0.37 16.33 -9.19
C GLY A 11 -0.77 16.50 -7.72
N ARG A 12 -1.62 15.63 -7.17
CA ARG A 12 -2.00 15.68 -5.75
C ARG A 12 -0.94 14.99 -4.89
N ARG A 13 -0.62 15.62 -3.75
CA ARG A 13 0.17 15.01 -2.69
C ARG A 13 -0.72 14.11 -1.83
N VAL A 14 -0.36 12.83 -1.71
CA VAL A 14 -1.14 11.83 -0.97
C VAL A 14 -0.25 11.15 0.06
N LEU A 15 -0.66 11.18 1.33
CA LEU A 15 -0.01 10.45 2.41
C LEU A 15 -0.75 9.13 2.64
N ILE A 16 -0.03 8.01 2.56
CA ILE A 16 -0.53 6.68 2.89
C ILE A 16 0.06 6.26 4.22
N THR A 17 -0.79 6.01 5.21
CA THR A 17 -0.39 5.38 6.47
C THR A 17 -0.51 3.85 6.38
N GLY A 18 0.48 3.10 6.87
CA GLY A 18 0.50 1.63 6.77
C GLY A 18 0.72 1.10 5.34
N GLY A 19 1.59 1.77 4.58
CA GLY A 19 1.78 1.54 3.15
C GLY A 19 2.62 0.32 2.74
N LEU A 20 3.34 -0.32 3.66
CA LEU A 20 4.19 -1.49 3.39
C LEU A 20 3.44 -2.81 3.51
N GLY A 21 2.17 -2.78 3.94
CA GLY A 21 1.29 -3.95 3.95
C GLY A 21 0.66 -4.28 2.58
N MET A 22 -0.20 -5.30 2.59
CA MET A 22 -0.87 -5.83 1.39
C MET A 22 -1.77 -4.78 0.69
N ILE A 23 -2.58 -4.06 1.46
CA ILE A 23 -3.53 -3.06 0.93
C ILE A 23 -2.80 -1.76 0.58
N GLY A 24 -1.95 -1.27 1.49
CA GLY A 24 -1.22 -0.01 1.34
C GLY A 24 -0.36 0.03 0.07
N SER A 25 0.42 -1.03 -0.19
CA SER A 25 1.28 -1.12 -1.36
C SER A 25 0.50 -1.17 -2.69
N THR A 26 -0.66 -1.82 -2.69
CA THR A 26 -1.55 -1.88 -3.86
C THR A 26 -2.21 -0.53 -4.16
N ILE A 27 -2.62 0.19 -3.12
CA ILE A 27 -3.18 1.54 -3.26
C ILE A 27 -2.10 2.51 -3.75
N ALA A 28 -0.89 2.46 -3.18
CA ALA A 28 0.23 3.30 -3.60
C ALA A 28 0.51 3.16 -5.10
N ARG A 29 0.64 1.91 -5.59
CA ARG A 29 0.86 1.63 -7.01
C ARG A 29 -0.24 2.21 -7.91
N LYS A 30 -1.50 2.06 -7.49
CA LYS A 30 -2.67 2.58 -8.22
C LYS A 30 -2.74 4.11 -8.24
N LEU A 31 -2.20 4.80 -7.24
CA LEU A 31 -2.17 6.26 -7.18
C LEU A 31 -1.01 6.84 -8.01
N VAL A 32 0.16 6.21 -7.97
CA VAL A 32 1.31 6.61 -8.78
C VAL A 32 1.00 6.52 -10.28
N ILE A 33 0.35 5.44 -10.74
CA ILE A 33 -0.09 5.30 -12.14
C ILE A 33 -1.02 6.44 -12.58
N ARG A 34 -1.74 7.04 -11.63
CA ARG A 34 -2.66 8.17 -11.87
C ARG A 34 -1.99 9.54 -11.71
N GLY A 35 -0.67 9.58 -11.58
CA GLY A 35 0.12 10.82 -11.48
C GLY A 35 0.05 11.51 -10.12
N ALA A 36 -0.30 10.78 -9.06
CA ALA A 36 -0.21 11.31 -7.70
C ALA A 36 1.24 11.32 -7.20
N ASP A 37 1.57 12.33 -6.40
CA ASP A 37 2.80 12.39 -5.61
C ASP A 37 2.54 11.70 -4.26
N VAL A 38 3.01 10.46 -4.13
CA VAL A 38 2.66 9.58 -3.01
C VAL A 38 3.79 9.53 -1.99
N THR A 39 3.48 9.88 -0.74
CA THR A 39 4.34 9.65 0.42
C THR A 39 3.79 8.51 1.25
N ILE A 40 4.64 7.56 1.62
CA ILE A 40 4.27 6.42 2.47
C ILE A 40 4.85 6.62 3.86
N MET A 41 4.00 6.51 4.88
CA MET A 41 4.38 6.46 6.28
C MET A 41 3.91 5.14 6.86
N ASP A 42 4.85 4.30 7.30
CA ASP A 42 4.53 3.02 7.93
C ASP A 42 5.17 2.96 9.32
N SER A 43 4.44 2.40 10.28
CA SER A 43 4.94 2.17 11.63
C SER A 43 5.78 0.89 11.73
N CYS A 44 5.83 0.07 10.67
CA CYS A 44 6.54 -1.22 10.62
C CYS A 44 6.24 -2.12 11.83
N VAL A 45 5.04 -1.99 12.39
CA VAL A 45 4.58 -2.89 13.45
C VAL A 45 4.46 -4.29 12.86
N GLU A 46 4.88 -5.31 13.62
CA GLU A 46 4.66 -6.68 13.21
C GLU A 46 3.19 -6.87 12.84
N PRO A 47 2.88 -7.40 11.64
CA PRO A 47 1.50 -7.57 11.26
C PRO A 47 0.88 -8.53 12.27
N TRP A 48 -0.16 -8.09 12.96
CA TRP A 48 -0.94 -8.91 13.91
C TRP A 48 -1.38 -10.26 13.29
N SER A 49 -1.56 -10.32 11.97
CA SER A 49 -1.90 -11.55 11.24
C SER A 49 -0.72 -12.49 10.95
N THR A 50 0.52 -12.07 11.23
CA THR A 50 1.75 -12.86 11.02
C THR A 50 2.38 -13.32 12.32
N SER A 51 1.59 -13.43 13.39
CA SER A 51 1.69 -14.61 14.25
C SER A 51 1.20 -15.82 13.45
N ALA A 52 1.79 -16.04 12.28
CA ALA A 52 1.78 -17.33 11.65
C ALA A 52 2.64 -18.19 12.57
N THR A 53 1.97 -18.79 13.54
CA THR A 53 2.24 -20.18 13.88
C THR A 53 1.99 -20.98 12.59
N TYR A 54 2.85 -20.80 11.58
CA TYR A 54 3.19 -21.89 10.68
C TYR A 54 3.81 -22.89 11.63
N GLY A 55 2.96 -23.80 12.12
CA GLY A 55 3.37 -24.82 13.05
C GLY A 55 4.62 -25.47 12.49
N THR A 56 5.72 -25.32 13.22
CA THR A 56 6.81 -26.27 13.19
C THR A 56 6.25 -27.60 13.67
N ARG A 57 5.56 -28.31 12.77
CA ARG A 57 5.48 -29.77 12.81
C ARG A 57 6.89 -30.26 12.46
N ASN A 58 7.75 -30.25 13.47
CA ASN A 58 8.99 -31.04 13.43
C ASN A 58 8.57 -32.50 13.27
N GLN A 59 8.94 -33.06 12.12
CA GLN A 59 9.36 -34.46 12.04
C GLN A 59 10.67 -34.63 12.81
#